data_AF-A0A1W1WTG7-F1
#
_entry.id   AF-A0A1W1WTG7-F1
#
_cell.length_a   1.000
_cell.length_b   1.000
_cell.length_c   1.000
_cell.angle_alpha   90.00
_cell.angle_beta   90.00
_cell.angle_gamma   90.00
#
_symmetry.space_group_name_H-M   'P 1'
#
loop_
_entity.id
_entity.type
_entity.pdbx_description
1 polymer ?
#
loop_
_entity_poly.entity_id
_entity_poly.type
_entity_poly.pdbx_seq_one_letter_code
_entity_poly.pdbx_strand_id
1 'polypeptide(L)'
;MEEFLKKMQQKIEHFEKLVEKDKEEIAQLESKLTQVKEQLASLESEILQISRELREHEHRFHDILNHLKRIQQATLKAQTEREIEMLERDRSRLIKELDEHKKIIEELKERYEEMTSQEMKLLDEEMKLEEEKSHLLHEKEVHLKRLEHILQQFQKRIDQFRHNYNLQ
;
A
#
# COMPACT_ATOMS: atom_id res chain seq x y z
N MET A 1 -3.64 -11.46 -55.61
CA MET A 1 -4.53 -10.90 -54.57
C MET A 1 -4.63 -11.83 -53.37
N GLU A 2 -4.84 -13.12 -53.59
CA GLU A 2 -4.88 -14.15 -52.55
C GLU A 2 -3.65 -14.18 -51.61
N GLU A 3 -2.43 -14.08 -52.15
CA GLU A 3 -1.21 -14.04 -51.32
C GLU A 3 -1.11 -12.79 -50.42
N PHE A 4 -1.62 -11.65 -50.91
CA PHE A 4 -1.69 -10.41 -50.13
C PHE A 4 -2.72 -10.54 -48.99
N LEU A 5 -3.91 -11.08 -49.28
CA LEU A 5 -4.94 -11.37 -48.28
C LEU A 5 -4.39 -12.28 -47.18
N LYS A 6 -3.72 -13.37 -47.57
CA LYS A 6 -3.12 -14.34 -46.62
C LYS A 6 -2.07 -13.69 -45.73
N LYS A 7 -1.17 -12.86 -46.29
CA LYS A 7 -0.15 -12.13 -45.51
C LYS A 7 -0.76 -11.11 -44.55
N MET A 8 -1.82 -10.41 -44.96
CA MET A 8 -2.51 -9.44 -44.09
C MET A 8 -3.27 -10.12 -42.97
N GLN A 9 -3.98 -11.21 -43.27
CA GLN A 9 -4.68 -12.01 -42.27
C GLN A 9 -3.71 -12.54 -41.20
N GLN A 10 -2.56 -13.09 -41.59
CA GLN A 10 -1.54 -13.55 -40.65
C GLN A 10 -1.02 -12.44 -39.73
N LYS A 11 -0.87 -11.20 -40.25
CA LYS A 11 -0.45 -10.05 -39.43
C LYS A 11 -1.54 -9.60 -38.46
N ILE A 12 -2.80 -9.58 -38.90
CA ILE A 12 -3.95 -9.26 -38.05
C ILE A 12 -4.04 -10.26 -36.90
N GLU A 13 -4.06 -11.57 -37.21
CA GLU A 13 -4.12 -12.63 -36.20
C GLU A 13 -2.95 -12.57 -35.21
N HIS A 14 -1.75 -12.19 -35.67
CA HIS A 14 -0.60 -12.01 -34.80
C HIS A 14 -0.78 -10.84 -33.82
N PHE A 15 -1.18 -9.66 -34.29
CA PHE A 15 -1.38 -8.49 -33.42
C PHE A 15 -2.62 -8.63 -32.53
N GLU A 16 -3.67 -9.30 -32.98
CA GLU A 16 -4.82 -9.63 -32.12
C GLU A 16 -4.41 -10.50 -30.94
N LYS A 17 -3.58 -11.52 -31.18
CA LYS A 17 -3.05 -12.37 -30.09
C LYS A 17 -2.15 -11.59 -29.13
N LEU A 18 -1.33 -10.68 -29.62
CA LEU A 18 -0.50 -9.81 -28.77
C LEU A 18 -1.38 -8.91 -27.90
N VAL A 19 -2.36 -8.22 -28.49
CA VAL A 19 -3.28 -7.35 -27.77
C VAL A 19 -4.08 -8.12 -26.70
N GLU A 20 -4.51 -9.35 -27.01
CA GLU A 20 -5.22 -10.16 -26.02
C GLU A 20 -4.32 -10.58 -24.87
N LYS A 21 -3.09 -11.01 -25.16
CA LYS A 21 -2.08 -11.30 -24.15
C LYS A 21 -1.80 -10.08 -23.26
N ASP A 22 -1.60 -8.90 -23.84
CA ASP A 22 -1.35 -7.66 -23.09
C ASP A 22 -2.52 -7.35 -22.15
N LYS A 23 -3.78 -7.57 -22.57
CA LYS A 23 -4.96 -7.38 -21.71
C LYS A 23 -4.95 -8.34 -20.53
N GLU A 24 -4.63 -9.60 -20.74
CA GLU A 24 -4.56 -10.60 -19.67
C GLU A 24 -3.49 -10.23 -18.64
N GLU A 25 -2.30 -9.83 -19.09
CA GLU A 25 -1.21 -9.40 -18.20
C GLU A 25 -1.58 -8.12 -17.43
N ILE A 26 -2.19 -7.13 -18.09
CA ILE A 26 -2.68 -5.91 -17.43
C ILE A 26 -3.74 -6.25 -16.36
N ALA A 27 -4.69 -7.15 -16.66
CA ALA A 27 -5.71 -7.54 -15.70
C ALA A 27 -5.12 -8.25 -14.47
N GLN A 28 -4.08 -9.08 -14.67
CA GLN A 28 -3.35 -9.70 -13.57
C GLN A 28 -2.63 -8.67 -12.69
N LEU A 29 -1.97 -7.67 -13.30
CA LEU A 29 -1.33 -6.58 -12.56
C LEU A 29 -2.35 -5.73 -11.79
N GLU A 30 -3.50 -5.44 -12.39
CA GLU A 30 -4.59 -4.72 -11.71
C GLU A 30 -5.10 -5.47 -10.48
N SER A 31 -5.22 -6.79 -10.58
CA SER A 31 -5.60 -7.61 -9.43
C SER A 31 -4.56 -7.57 -8.32
N LYS A 32 -3.26 -7.67 -8.66
CA LYS A 32 -2.17 -7.55 -7.68
C LYS A 32 -2.13 -6.17 -7.03
N LEU A 33 -2.22 -5.09 -7.82
CA LEU A 33 -2.27 -3.72 -7.32
C LEU A 33 -3.43 -3.51 -6.34
N THR A 34 -4.60 -4.07 -6.65
CA THR A 34 -5.76 -3.99 -5.75
C THR A 34 -5.46 -4.67 -4.42
N GLN A 35 -4.86 -5.86 -4.43
CA GLN A 35 -4.49 -6.57 -3.20
C GLN A 35 -3.46 -5.79 -2.37
N VAL A 36 -2.42 -5.23 -3.02
CA VAL A 36 -1.40 -4.41 -2.33
C VAL A 36 -2.03 -3.16 -1.71
N LYS A 37 -2.92 -2.46 -2.43
CA LYS A 37 -3.65 -1.28 -1.93
C LYS A 37 -4.53 -1.62 -0.73
N GLU A 38 -5.20 -2.78 -0.74
CA GLU A 38 -5.99 -3.26 0.40
C GLU A 38 -5.11 -3.54 1.63
N GLN A 39 -3.94 -4.16 1.42
CA GLN A 39 -2.97 -4.41 2.50
C GLN A 39 -2.39 -3.11 3.08
N LEU A 40 -2.05 -2.14 2.23
CA LEU A 40 -1.61 -0.81 2.66
C LEU A 40 -2.66 -0.12 3.52
N ALA A 41 -3.92 -0.09 3.06
CA ALA A 41 -5.01 0.52 3.83
C ALA A 41 -5.22 -0.16 5.20
N SER A 42 -5.05 -1.49 5.27
CA SER A 42 -5.11 -2.21 6.54
C SER A 42 -3.96 -1.80 7.48
N LEU A 43 -2.73 -1.74 6.96
CA LEU A 43 -1.56 -1.33 7.75
C LEU A 43 -1.68 0.12 8.25
N GLU A 44 -2.11 1.05 7.39
CA GLU A 44 -2.35 2.45 7.79
C GLU A 44 -3.32 2.54 8.97
N SER A 45 -4.41 1.75 8.94
CA SER A 45 -5.38 1.69 10.03
C SER A 45 -4.76 1.14 11.32
N GLU A 46 -3.96 0.08 11.24
CA GLU A 46 -3.28 -0.51 12.40
C GLU A 46 -2.23 0.45 12.99
N ILE A 47 -1.44 1.11 12.15
CA ILE A 47 -0.46 2.14 12.54
C ILE A 47 -1.15 3.29 13.28
N LEU A 48 -2.30 3.75 12.77
CA LEU A 48 -3.09 4.79 13.43
C LEU A 48 -3.62 4.35 14.80
N GLN A 49 -4.04 3.09 14.93
CA GLN A 49 -4.47 2.53 16.21
C GLN A 49 -3.31 2.48 17.21
N ILE A 50 -2.16 1.92 16.83
CA ILE A 50 -0.96 1.85 17.67
C ILE A 50 -0.54 3.26 18.11
N SER A 51 -0.57 4.22 17.19
CA SER A 51 -0.23 5.62 17.50
C SER A 51 -1.15 6.24 18.56
N ARG A 52 -2.43 5.86 18.59
CA ARG A 52 -3.38 6.32 19.62
C ARG A 52 -3.07 5.66 20.96
N GLU A 53 -2.91 4.34 20.97
CA GLU A 53 -2.59 3.58 22.19
C GLU A 53 -1.28 4.07 22.82
N LEU A 54 -0.27 4.35 22.00
CA LEU A 54 1.02 4.90 22.44
C LEU A 54 0.84 6.25 23.15
N ARG A 55 0.06 7.17 22.57
CA ARG A 55 -0.25 8.46 23.20
C ARG A 55 -1.00 8.32 24.52
N GLU A 56 -1.95 7.39 24.59
CA GLU A 56 -2.70 7.13 25.83
C GLU A 56 -1.77 6.64 26.94
N HIS A 57 -0.87 5.70 26.63
CA HIS A 57 0.09 5.18 27.59
C HIS A 57 1.14 6.23 27.99
N GLU A 58 1.62 7.05 27.06
CA GLU A 58 2.51 8.19 27.37
C GLU A 58 1.84 9.22 28.28
N HIS A 59 0.55 9.49 28.06
CA HIS A 59 -0.21 10.39 28.91
C HIS A 59 -0.36 9.85 30.34
N ARG A 60 -0.77 8.58 30.48
CA ARG A 60 -0.84 7.91 31.79
C ARG A 60 0.51 7.88 32.49
N PHE A 61 1.58 7.58 31.75
CA PHE A 61 2.94 7.60 32.27
C PHE A 61 3.31 8.99 32.85
N HIS A 62 2.95 10.06 32.14
CA HIS A 62 3.18 11.42 32.62
C HIS A 62 2.35 11.78 33.86
N ASP A 63 1.08 11.36 33.91
CA ASP A 63 0.21 11.57 35.07
C ASP A 63 0.75 10.88 36.32
N ILE A 64 1.23 9.64 36.18
CA ILE A 64 1.86 8.89 37.26
C ILE A 64 3.13 9.60 37.74
N LEU A 65 3.99 10.08 36.83
CA LEU A 65 5.17 10.87 37.21
C LEU A 65 4.80 12.13 38.00
N ASN A 66 3.75 12.83 37.59
CA ASN A 66 3.27 14.01 38.32
C ASN A 66 2.70 13.65 39.70
N HIS A 67 2.01 12.51 39.81
CA HIS A 67 1.53 12.00 41.09
C HIS A 67 2.70 11.63 42.01
N LEU A 68 3.73 10.94 41.50
CA LEU A 68 4.94 10.60 42.24
C LEU A 68 5.65 11.85 42.79
N LYS A 69 5.73 12.94 42.00
CA LYS A 69 6.26 14.24 42.48
C LYS A 69 5.45 14.81 43.64
N ARG A 70 4.11 14.71 43.59
CA ARG A 70 3.23 15.17 44.68
C ARG A 70 3.42 14.32 45.94
N ILE A 71 3.52 13.00 45.81
CA ILE A 71 3.80 12.09 46.92
C ILE A 71 5.15 12.42 47.55
N GLN A 72 6.19 12.68 46.74
CA GLN A 72 7.50 13.07 47.24
C GLN A 72 7.42 14.37 48.08
N GLN A 73 6.69 15.37 47.61
CA GLN A 73 6.48 16.61 48.37
C GLN A 73 5.66 16.40 49.64
N ALA A 74 4.64 15.54 49.61
CA ALA A 74 3.83 15.20 50.77
C ALA A 74 4.66 14.46 51.82
N THR A 75 5.55 13.55 51.40
CA THR A 75 6.42 12.78 52.28
C THR A 75 7.37 13.69 53.06
N LEU A 76 7.89 14.75 52.43
CA LEU A 76 8.73 15.76 53.10
C LEU A 76 7.99 16.59 54.15
N LYS A 77 6.66 16.66 54.07
CA LYS A 77 5.79 17.44 54.98
C LYS A 77 5.09 16.58 56.02
N ALA A 78 5.16 15.25 55.89
CA ALA A 78 4.51 14.32 56.80
C ALA A 78 5.05 14.49 58.22
N GLN A 79 4.15 14.43 59.20
CA GLN A 79 4.49 14.65 60.62
C GLN A 79 4.48 13.34 61.41
N THR A 80 3.93 12.28 60.84
CA THR A 80 3.79 10.98 61.49
C THR A 80 4.39 9.86 60.65
N GLU A 81 4.94 8.85 61.32
CA GLU A 81 5.45 7.63 60.65
C GLU A 81 4.36 6.94 59.83
N ARG A 82 3.11 6.97 60.32
CA ARG A 82 1.96 6.37 59.62
C ARG A 82 1.66 7.06 58.29
N GLU A 83 1.75 8.38 58.22
CA GLU A 83 1.59 9.13 56.95
C GLU A 83 2.70 8.77 55.96
N ILE A 84 3.95 8.68 56.43
CA ILE A 84 5.09 8.27 55.62
C ILE A 84 4.86 6.87 55.05
N GLU A 85 4.47 5.90 55.89
CA GLU A 85 4.24 4.52 55.47
C GLU A 85 3.14 4.41 54.40
N MET A 86 2.04 5.16 54.55
CA MET A 86 0.98 5.18 53.52
C MET A 86 1.49 5.77 52.19
N LEU A 87 2.23 6.88 52.24
CA LEU A 87 2.80 7.52 51.05
C LEU A 87 3.84 6.63 50.36
N GLU A 88 4.63 5.86 51.11
CA GLU A 88 5.59 4.89 50.56
C GLU A 88 4.89 3.71 49.86
N ARG A 89 3.76 3.24 50.40
CA ARG A 89 2.94 2.21 49.74
C ARG A 89 2.36 2.72 48.43
N ASP A 90 1.80 3.92 48.43
CA ASP A 90 1.25 4.55 47.22
C ASP A 90 2.34 4.79 46.17
N ARG A 91 3.51 5.30 46.61
CA ARG A 91 4.70 5.46 45.75
C ARG A 91 5.11 4.13 45.13
N SER A 92 5.18 3.06 45.92
CA SER A 92 5.57 1.74 45.44
C SER A 92 4.57 1.16 44.43
N ARG A 93 3.28 1.42 44.61
CA ARG A 93 2.23 1.03 43.65
C ARG A 93 2.40 1.76 42.32
N LEU A 94 2.57 3.08 42.38
CA LEU A 94 2.72 3.93 41.19
C LEU A 94 4.00 3.64 40.43
N ILE A 95 5.10 3.27 41.09
CA ILE A 95 6.33 2.84 40.42
C ILE A 95 6.09 1.58 39.59
N LYS A 96 5.36 0.59 40.13
CA LYS A 96 5.02 -0.63 39.38
C LYS A 96 4.17 -0.33 38.15
N GLU A 97 3.14 0.51 38.32
CA GLU A 97 2.27 0.95 37.23
C GLU A 97 3.05 1.72 36.15
N LEU A 98 4.04 2.52 36.56
CA LEU A 98 4.94 3.22 35.65
C LEU A 98 5.83 2.26 34.86
N ASP A 99 6.39 1.25 35.50
CA ASP A 99 7.20 0.21 34.83
C ASP A 99 6.37 -0.61 33.84
N GLU A 100 5.11 -0.91 34.17
CA GLU A 100 4.16 -1.57 33.26
C GLU A 100 3.89 -0.72 32.02
N HIS A 101 3.55 0.56 32.21
CA HIS A 101 3.32 1.46 31.08
C HIS A 101 4.57 1.67 30.23
N LYS A 102 5.76 1.71 30.84
CA LYS A 102 7.02 1.80 30.10
C LYS A 102 7.21 0.62 29.15
N LYS A 103 6.97 -0.60 29.63
CA LYS A 103 7.07 -1.83 28.81
C LYS A 103 6.09 -1.80 27.65
N ILE A 104 4.83 -1.43 27.91
CA ILE A 104 3.80 -1.34 26.87
C ILE A 104 4.20 -0.30 25.81
N ILE A 105 4.74 0.85 26.21
CA ILE A 105 5.22 1.87 25.27
C ILE A 105 6.37 1.35 24.42
N GLU A 106 7.32 0.61 25.01
CA GLU A 106 8.43 -0.01 24.28
C GLU A 106 7.91 -1.04 23.26
N GLU A 107 7.01 -1.94 23.65
CA GLU A 107 6.38 -2.93 22.76
C GLU A 107 5.59 -2.27 21.61
N LEU A 108 4.83 -1.21 21.91
CA LEU A 108 4.08 -0.47 20.89
C LEU A 108 5.00 0.26 19.90
N LYS A 109 6.15 0.77 20.36
CA LYS A 109 7.15 1.40 19.48
C LYS A 109 7.78 0.40 18.53
N GLU A 110 8.18 -0.76 19.04
CA GLU A 110 8.72 -1.84 18.20
C GLU A 110 7.69 -2.25 17.14
N ARG A 111 6.44 -2.48 17.54
CA ARG A 111 5.37 -2.86 16.59
C ARG A 111 5.08 -1.76 15.56
N TYR A 112 5.12 -0.49 15.97
CA TYR A 112 4.97 0.64 15.06
C TYR A 112 6.08 0.64 13.99
N GLU A 113 7.34 0.50 14.40
CA GLU A 113 8.49 0.46 13.49
C GLU A 113 8.41 -0.72 12.52
N GLU A 114 8.02 -1.90 13.00
CA GLU A 114 7.79 -3.07 12.16
C GLU A 114 6.72 -2.82 11.09
N MET A 115 5.58 -2.24 11.48
CA MET A 115 4.50 -1.95 10.54
C MET A 115 4.88 -0.89 9.52
N THR A 116 5.55 0.18 9.93
CA THR A 116 6.06 1.20 8.99
C THR A 116 7.07 0.61 8.01
N SER A 117 7.91 -0.34 8.46
CA SER A 117 8.83 -1.06 7.57
C SER A 117 8.09 -1.94 6.55
N GLN A 118 7.00 -2.59 6.96
CA GLN A 118 6.15 -3.38 6.07
C GLN A 118 5.41 -2.50 5.05
N GLU A 119 4.83 -1.38 5.51
CA GLU A 119 4.17 -0.38 4.68
C GLU A 119 5.12 0.14 3.59
N MET A 120 6.35 0.50 3.97
CA MET A 120 7.35 0.98 3.01
C MET A 120 7.70 -0.06 1.93
N LYS A 121 7.79 -1.35 2.30
CA LYS A 121 8.02 -2.42 1.32
C LYS A 121 6.84 -2.61 0.36
N LEU A 122 5.61 -2.49 0.86
CA LEU A 122 4.42 -2.59 0.02
C LEU A 122 4.26 -1.37 -0.90
N LEU A 123 4.64 -0.17 -0.45
CA LEU A 123 4.72 1.02 -1.30
C LEU A 123 5.73 0.83 -2.44
N ASP A 124 6.91 0.29 -2.14
CA ASP A 124 7.91 -0.04 -3.17
C ASP A 124 7.38 -1.08 -4.17
N GLU A 125 6.61 -2.06 -3.71
CA GLU A 125 5.96 -3.07 -4.55
C GLU A 125 4.86 -2.46 -5.43
N GLU A 126 3.99 -1.62 -4.84
CA GLU A 126 2.94 -0.89 -5.57
C GLU A 126 3.54 -0.05 -6.69
N MET A 127 4.61 0.71 -6.40
CA MET A 127 5.30 1.53 -7.39
C MET A 127 5.81 0.69 -8.57
N LYS A 128 6.46 -0.44 -8.30
CA LYS A 128 6.97 -1.34 -9.36
C LYS A 128 5.84 -1.90 -10.21
N LEU A 129 4.73 -2.29 -9.59
CA LEU A 129 3.57 -2.82 -10.30
C LEU A 129 2.89 -1.74 -11.16
N GLU A 130 2.79 -0.49 -10.70
CA GLU A 130 2.28 0.63 -11.50
C GLU A 130 3.23 0.96 -12.67
N GLU A 131 4.55 0.91 -12.47
CA GLU A 131 5.54 1.07 -13.55
C GLU A 131 5.39 -0.03 -14.61
N GLU A 132 5.33 -1.30 -14.18
CA GLU A 132 5.13 -2.44 -15.09
C GLU A 132 3.82 -2.34 -15.86
N LYS A 133 2.74 -1.95 -15.17
CA LYS A 133 1.43 -1.71 -15.80
C LYS A 133 1.49 -0.59 -16.83
N SER A 134 2.16 0.51 -16.51
CA SER A 134 2.34 1.64 -17.43
C SER A 134 3.09 1.24 -18.70
N HIS A 135 4.16 0.43 -18.54
CA HIS A 135 4.90 -0.13 -19.67
C HIS A 135 4.01 -1.02 -20.56
N LEU A 136 3.26 -1.96 -19.97
CA LEU A 136 2.37 -2.84 -20.74
C LEU A 136 1.23 -2.07 -21.44
N LEU A 137 0.69 -1.04 -20.79
CA LEU A 137 -0.31 -0.17 -21.42
C LEU A 137 0.26 0.53 -22.65
N HIS A 138 1.51 1.00 -22.57
CA HIS A 138 2.20 1.59 -23.71
C HIS A 138 2.45 0.58 -24.84
N GLU A 139 2.93 -0.62 -24.51
CA GLU A 139 3.16 -1.69 -25.49
C GLU A 139 1.86 -2.10 -26.21
N LYS A 140 0.78 -2.27 -25.45
CA LYS A 140 -0.56 -2.51 -25.99
C LYS A 140 -1.01 -1.40 -26.93
N GLU A 141 -0.78 -0.13 -26.57
CA GLU A 141 -1.12 1.00 -27.44
C GLU A 141 -0.32 0.96 -28.75
N VAL A 142 0.96 0.60 -28.69
CA VAL A 142 1.79 0.39 -29.88
C VAL A 142 1.25 -0.76 -30.74
N HIS A 143 0.86 -1.88 -30.13
CA HIS A 143 0.26 -3.01 -30.85
C HIS A 143 -1.06 -2.62 -31.53
N LEU A 144 -1.92 -1.88 -30.84
CA LEU A 144 -3.18 -1.37 -31.39
C LEU A 144 -2.95 -0.42 -32.57
N LYS A 145 -2.04 0.56 -32.44
CA LYS A 145 -1.69 1.47 -33.55
C LYS A 145 -1.15 0.72 -34.76
N ARG A 146 -0.36 -0.33 -34.56
CA ARG A 146 0.14 -1.19 -35.66
C ARG A 146 -1.00 -1.97 -36.31
N LEU A 147 -1.91 -2.52 -35.53
CA LEU A 147 -3.10 -3.22 -36.03
C LEU A 147 -3.99 -2.28 -36.84
N GLU A 148 -4.29 -1.09 -36.32
CA GLU A 148 -5.05 -0.04 -37.02
C GLU A 148 -4.40 0.32 -38.36
N HIS A 149 -3.08 0.50 -38.38
CA HIS A 149 -2.35 0.78 -39.61
C HIS A 149 -2.49 -0.35 -40.64
N ILE A 150 -2.38 -1.60 -40.20
CA ILE A 150 -2.56 -2.79 -41.07
C ILE A 150 -3.99 -2.82 -41.63
N LEU A 151 -5.00 -2.57 -40.80
CA LEU A 151 -6.40 -2.54 -41.22
C LEU A 151 -6.67 -1.40 -42.22
N GLN A 152 -6.08 -0.22 -42.02
CA GLN A 152 -6.18 0.88 -42.99
C GLN A 152 -5.52 0.54 -44.33
N GLN A 153 -4.34 -0.10 -44.32
CA GLN A 153 -3.70 -0.57 -45.55
C GLN A 153 -4.56 -1.62 -46.26
N PHE A 154 -5.19 -2.51 -45.50
CA PHE A 154 -6.09 -3.54 -46.01
C PHE A 154 -7.31 -2.92 -46.68
N GLN A 155 -7.98 -1.99 -45.99
CA GLN A 155 -9.15 -1.28 -46.50
C GLN A 155 -8.83 -0.53 -47.80
N LYS A 156 -7.74 0.24 -47.81
CA LYS A 156 -7.29 0.96 -49.02
C LYS A 156 -7.08 0.02 -50.21
N ARG A 157 -6.53 -1.18 -49.97
CA ARG A 157 -6.33 -2.17 -51.03
C ARG A 157 -7.65 -2.74 -51.52
N ILE A 158 -8.59 -3.05 -50.62
CA ILE A 158 -9.94 -3.50 -50.98
C ILE A 158 -10.65 -2.45 -51.83
N ASP A 159 -10.60 -1.18 -51.43
CA ASP A 159 -11.23 -0.09 -52.16
C ASP A 159 -10.64 0.07 -53.56
N GLN A 160 -9.31 -0.03 -53.70
CA GLN A 160 -8.64 -0.05 -55.00
C GLN A 160 -9.08 -1.23 -55.88
N PHE A 161 -9.22 -2.43 -55.30
CA PHE A 161 -9.73 -3.59 -56.03
C PHE A 161 -11.19 -3.40 -56.47
N ARG A 162 -12.07 -2.92 -55.59
CA ARG A 162 -13.47 -2.63 -55.94
C ARG A 162 -13.56 -1.63 -57.09
N HIS A 163 -12.77 -0.56 -57.01
CA HIS A 163 -12.69 0.47 -58.05
C HIS A 163 -12.18 -0.09 -59.39
N ASN A 164 -11.10 -0.87 -59.38
CA ASN A 164 -10.50 -1.41 -60.60
C ASN A 164 -11.36 -2.46 -61.32
N TYR A 165 -12.31 -3.09 -60.62
CA TYR A 165 -13.14 -4.16 -61.18
C TYR A 165 -14.63 -3.78 -61.28
N ASN A 166 -15.01 -2.51 -61.08
CA ASN A 166 -16.41 -2.03 -61.08
C ASN A 166 -17.35 -2.87 -60.19
N LEU A 167 -16.81 -3.42 -59.10
CA LEU A 167 -17.59 -4.15 -58.12
C LEU A 167 -18.17 -3.11 -57.15
N GLN A 168 -19.47 -2.78 -57.31
CA GLN A 168 -20.23 -1.98 -56.35
C GLN A 168 -20.37 -2.73 -55.01
#